data_AF-A0A966V148-F1
#
_entry.id   AF-A0A966V148-F1
#
_cell.length_a   1.000
_cell.length_b   1.000
_cell.length_c   1.000
_cell.angle_alpha   90.00
_cell.angle_beta   90.00
_cell.angle_gamma   90.00
#
_symmetry.space_group_name_H-M   'P 1'
#
loop_
_entity.id
_entity.type
_entity.pdbx_description
1 polymer ?
#
loop_
_entity_poly.entity_id
_entity_poly.type
_entity_poly.pdbx_seq_one_letter_code
_entity_poly.pdbx_strand_id
1 'polypeptide(L)'
;MTVTFAATARHPRRTLVLGCGSVAQCTVPLLIRDLGFDPRTIHIVDFRDNRHRVADSLAKGVTYEQDRVTKDNLDAFLSARVGDGDILLDLAWNIDCPTILEWCRDHGVRYLNTSVELWDPYHDMQTTTPQDRTLYVRHQSIRKMIERWGSNSGPSAVVEHGANPGMVSHLVKRALVDITTAMLNSGLGGANTTGLQEALAAEQFNVLAQLTGTKVIHI
;
A
#
# COMPACT_ATOMS: atom_id res chain seq x y z
N MET A 1 -16.44 -10.04 -16.42
CA MET A 1 -15.81 -11.04 -15.53
C MET A 1 -16.17 -10.68 -14.10
N THR A 2 -17.03 -11.45 -13.46
CA THR A 2 -17.36 -11.29 -12.04
C THR A 2 -16.18 -11.87 -11.25
N VAL A 3 -15.36 -11.02 -10.66
CA VAL A 3 -14.29 -11.47 -9.76
C VAL A 3 -14.98 -12.05 -8.53
N THR A 4 -14.91 -13.37 -8.39
CA THR A 4 -15.45 -14.06 -7.22
C THR A 4 -14.36 -14.01 -6.16
N PHE A 5 -14.48 -13.11 -5.19
CA PHE A 5 -13.58 -13.10 -4.04
C PHE A 5 -13.78 -14.40 -3.25
N ALA A 6 -12.70 -15.14 -3.00
CA ALA A 6 -12.75 -16.35 -2.19
C ALA A 6 -13.30 -16.01 -0.79
N ALA A 7 -14.23 -16.83 -0.31
CA ALA A 7 -15.00 -16.67 0.93
C ALA A 7 -14.19 -16.76 2.24
N THR A 8 -12.88 -16.46 2.23
CA THR A 8 -11.99 -16.63 3.38
C THR A 8 -11.45 -15.33 3.98
N ALA A 9 -11.63 -14.17 3.34
CA ALA A 9 -11.29 -12.88 3.96
C ALA A 9 -12.51 -12.28 4.65
N ARG A 10 -12.60 -12.45 5.98
CA ARG A 10 -13.61 -11.75 6.79
C ARG A 10 -13.45 -10.24 6.57
N HIS A 11 -14.53 -9.56 6.16
CA HIS A 11 -14.56 -8.10 6.14
C HIS A 11 -14.18 -7.57 7.54
N PRO A 12 -13.37 -6.49 7.61
CA PRO A 12 -13.05 -5.89 8.90
C PRO A 12 -14.33 -5.40 9.59
N ARG A 13 -14.32 -5.34 10.92
CA ARG A 13 -15.44 -4.72 11.65
C ARG A 13 -15.39 -3.20 11.51
N ARG A 14 -14.20 -2.63 11.42
CA ARG A 14 -13.93 -1.20 11.20
C ARG A 14 -12.84 -1.00 10.17
N THR A 15 -13.03 -0.01 9.31
CA THR A 15 -12.06 0.47 8.33
C THR A 15 -11.80 1.94 8.62
N LEU A 16 -10.62 2.24 9.16
CA LEU A 16 -10.18 3.63 9.34
C LEU A 16 -9.48 4.10 8.08
N VAL A 17 -9.92 5.24 7.55
CA VAL A 17 -9.27 5.93 6.42
C VAL A 17 -8.69 7.23 6.96
N LEU A 18 -7.36 7.32 7.01
CA LEU A 18 -6.67 8.56 7.35
C LEU A 18 -6.50 9.38 6.08
N GLY A 19 -6.97 10.62 6.11
CA GLY A 19 -6.95 11.54 4.98
C GLY A 19 -8.19 11.43 4.08
N CYS A 20 -8.66 12.58 3.61
CA CYS A 20 -9.77 12.74 2.70
C CYS A 20 -9.35 13.55 1.45
N GLY A 21 -8.14 13.25 0.96
CA GLY A 21 -7.58 13.77 -0.29
C GLY A 21 -8.23 13.15 -1.53
N SER A 22 -7.61 13.36 -2.70
CA SER A 22 -8.09 12.79 -3.98
C SER A 22 -8.13 11.27 -3.97
N VAL A 23 -7.16 10.62 -3.32
CA VAL A 23 -7.08 9.16 -3.27
C VAL A 23 -8.27 8.57 -2.53
N ALA A 24 -8.57 9.07 -1.32
CA ALA A 24 -9.71 8.60 -0.53
C ALA A 24 -11.06 8.79 -1.23
N GLN A 25 -11.25 9.91 -1.94
CA GLN A 25 -12.46 10.19 -2.74
C GLN A 25 -12.71 9.13 -3.82
N CYS A 26 -11.63 8.61 -4.41
CA CYS A 26 -11.72 7.55 -5.39
C CYS A 26 -11.84 6.17 -4.73
N THR A 27 -11.12 5.92 -3.65
CA THR A 27 -11.03 4.58 -3.02
C THR A 27 -12.30 4.19 -2.27
N VAL A 28 -12.86 5.08 -1.44
CA VAL A 28 -14.01 4.74 -0.57
C VAL A 28 -15.23 4.26 -1.37
N PRO A 29 -15.65 4.90 -2.48
CA PRO A 29 -16.73 4.40 -3.30
C PRO A 29 -16.48 2.99 -3.86
N LEU A 30 -15.23 2.64 -4.17
CA LEU A 30 -14.85 1.31 -4.69
C LEU A 30 -14.92 0.24 -3.60
N LEU A 31 -14.53 0.57 -2.35
CA LEU A 31 -14.69 -0.34 -1.22
C LEU A 31 -16.16 -0.74 -1.04
N ILE A 32 -17.06 0.24 -1.14
CA ILE A 32 -18.50 0.01 -0.98
C ILE A 32 -19.07 -0.72 -2.21
N ARG A 33 -18.80 -0.22 -3.42
CA ARG A 33 -19.43 -0.70 -4.66
C ARG A 33 -18.89 -2.05 -5.12
N ASP A 34 -17.58 -2.21 -5.10
CA ASP A 34 -16.90 -3.34 -5.77
C ASP A 34 -16.42 -4.40 -4.78
N LEU A 35 -16.08 -3.99 -3.55
CA LEU A 35 -15.66 -4.91 -2.49
C LEU A 35 -16.77 -5.20 -1.47
N GLY A 36 -17.94 -4.56 -1.56
CA GLY A 36 -19.10 -4.88 -0.72
C GLY A 36 -18.93 -4.52 0.77
N PHE A 37 -18.07 -3.57 1.11
CA PHE A 37 -17.94 -3.09 2.49
C PHE A 37 -19.24 -2.40 2.92
N ASP A 38 -19.72 -2.72 4.12
CA ASP A 38 -20.79 -1.95 4.77
C ASP A 38 -20.28 -0.53 5.04
N PRO A 39 -20.88 0.53 4.45
CA PRO A 39 -20.43 1.91 4.62
C PRO A 39 -20.31 2.33 6.10
N ARG A 40 -21.15 1.77 6.98
CA ARG A 40 -21.16 2.09 8.42
C ARG A 40 -19.91 1.60 9.16
N THR A 41 -19.15 0.70 8.54
CA THR A 41 -17.85 0.24 9.09
C THR A 41 -16.70 1.14 8.66
N ILE A 42 -16.91 2.08 7.73
CA ILE A 42 -15.88 2.98 7.21
C ILE A 42 -15.92 4.29 8.00
N HIS A 43 -14.77 4.68 8.53
CA HIS A 43 -14.57 5.93 9.25
C HIS A 43 -13.43 6.73 8.60
N ILE A 44 -13.76 7.88 8.03
CA ILE A 44 -12.78 8.81 7.44
C ILE A 44 -12.39 9.85 8.49
N VAL A 45 -11.10 10.07 8.69
CA VAL A 45 -10.58 11.13 9.55
C VAL A 45 -9.61 12.03 8.79
N ASP A 46 -9.85 13.34 8.82
CA ASP A 46 -8.97 14.35 8.22
C ASP A 46 -9.00 15.62 9.08
N PHE A 47 -7.89 16.35 9.15
CA PHE A 47 -7.82 17.57 9.96
C PHE A 47 -8.55 18.76 9.30
N ARG A 48 -8.79 18.72 8.00
CA ARG A 48 -9.62 19.70 7.26
C ARG A 48 -11.03 19.17 7.09
N ASP A 49 -12.02 20.06 7.01
CA ASP A 49 -13.36 19.65 6.61
C ASP A 49 -13.46 19.41 5.10
N ASN A 50 -13.41 18.14 4.72
CA ASN A 50 -13.55 17.67 3.33
C ASN A 50 -14.88 16.92 3.10
N ARG A 51 -15.89 17.04 3.98
CA ARG A 51 -17.17 16.29 3.85
C ARG A 51 -17.83 16.47 2.50
N HIS A 52 -17.77 17.68 1.94
CA HIS A 52 -18.31 18.00 0.61
C HIS A 52 -17.75 17.12 -0.51
N ARG A 53 -16.52 16.61 -0.36
CA ARG A 53 -15.85 15.77 -1.36
C ARG A 53 -16.28 14.31 -1.34
N VAL A 54 -16.89 13.88 -0.25
CA VAL A 54 -17.31 12.49 -0.02
C VAL A 54 -18.79 12.37 0.33
N ALA A 55 -19.59 13.40 0.00
CA ALA A 55 -21.00 13.51 0.37
C ALA A 55 -21.82 12.26 0.03
N ASP A 56 -21.61 11.67 -1.14
CA ASP A 56 -22.30 10.43 -1.57
C ASP A 56 -21.95 9.22 -0.69
N SER A 57 -20.73 9.17 -0.16
CA SER A 57 -20.32 8.11 0.77
C SER A 57 -20.92 8.34 2.15
N LEU A 58 -21.00 9.60 2.60
CA LEU A 58 -21.67 9.96 3.86
C LEU A 58 -23.16 9.64 3.82
N ALA A 59 -23.83 9.94 2.71
CA ALA A 59 -25.24 9.60 2.49
C ALA A 59 -25.51 8.08 2.56
N LYS A 60 -24.49 7.25 2.31
CA LYS A 60 -24.55 5.78 2.44
C LYS A 60 -24.25 5.27 3.84
N GLY A 61 -23.78 6.13 4.76
CA GLY A 61 -23.51 5.79 6.16
C GLY A 61 -22.03 5.79 6.55
N VAL A 62 -21.11 6.24 5.68
CA VAL A 62 -19.71 6.45 6.08
C VAL A 62 -19.63 7.54 7.15
N THR A 63 -18.85 7.29 8.21
CA THR A 63 -18.62 8.29 9.26
C THR A 63 -17.48 9.20 8.86
N TYR A 64 -17.60 10.50 9.18
CA TYR A 64 -16.53 11.48 8.99
C TYR A 64 -16.26 12.26 10.26
N GLU A 65 -15.01 12.26 10.66
CA GLU A 65 -14.50 12.99 11.81
C GLU A 65 -13.44 13.99 11.38
N GLN A 66 -13.52 15.19 11.94
CA GLN A 66 -12.49 16.20 11.76
C GLN A 66 -11.55 16.17 12.97
N ASP A 67 -10.45 15.45 12.85
CA ASP A 67 -9.44 15.28 13.89
C ASP A 67 -8.07 15.02 13.24
N ARG A 68 -6.99 15.05 14.03
CA ARG A 68 -5.62 14.89 13.55
C ARG A 68 -4.84 13.91 14.43
N VAL A 69 -4.27 12.90 13.78
CA VAL A 69 -3.25 12.07 14.40
C VAL A 69 -1.91 12.82 14.47
N THR A 70 -1.26 12.73 15.62
CA THR A 70 0.03 13.34 15.94
C THR A 70 0.91 12.30 16.64
N LYS A 71 2.20 12.63 16.81
CA LYS A 71 3.12 11.81 17.63
C LYS A 71 2.59 11.59 19.05
N ASP A 72 2.01 12.63 19.63
CA ASP A 72 1.62 12.64 21.05
C ASP A 72 0.31 11.91 21.32
N ASN A 73 -0.58 11.81 20.32
CA ASN A 73 -1.91 11.19 20.49
C ASN A 73 -2.07 9.85 19.76
N LEU A 74 -1.06 9.37 19.03
CA LEU A 74 -1.16 8.24 18.11
C LEU A 74 -1.91 7.04 18.69
N ASP A 75 -1.49 6.55 19.86
CA ASP A 75 -2.04 5.33 20.44
C ASP A 75 -3.50 5.48 20.84
N ALA A 76 -3.82 6.52 21.62
CA ALA A 76 -5.19 6.83 22.01
C ALA A 76 -6.09 7.09 20.79
N PHE A 77 -5.55 7.78 19.78
CA PHE A 77 -6.26 8.11 18.56
C PHE A 77 -6.60 6.85 17.75
N LEU A 78 -5.63 5.97 17.50
CA LEU A 78 -5.85 4.77 16.69
C LEU A 78 -6.66 3.71 17.45
N SER A 79 -6.38 3.49 18.75
CA SER A 79 -7.10 2.54 19.61
C SER A 79 -8.59 2.85 19.73
N ALA A 80 -8.98 4.13 19.67
CA ALA A 80 -10.39 4.53 19.68
C ALA A 80 -11.14 4.08 18.40
N ARG A 81 -10.42 3.84 17.29
CA ARG A 81 -11.01 3.74 15.95
C ARG A 81 -10.84 2.36 15.30
N VAL A 82 -9.75 1.65 15.57
CA VAL A 82 -9.45 0.31 15.02
C VAL A 82 -8.76 -0.59 16.05
N GLY A 83 -8.79 -1.90 15.82
CA GLY A 83 -8.09 -2.90 16.63
C GLY A 83 -7.95 -4.23 15.90
N ASP A 84 -7.70 -5.32 16.63
CA ASP A 84 -7.40 -6.64 16.04
C ASP A 84 -8.41 -7.07 14.95
N GLY A 85 -7.87 -7.39 13.76
CA GLY A 85 -8.62 -7.80 12.58
C GLY A 85 -9.23 -6.66 11.74
N ASP A 86 -9.17 -5.42 12.21
CA ASP A 86 -9.61 -4.23 11.45
C ASP A 86 -8.59 -3.82 10.37
N ILE A 87 -8.93 -2.83 9.55
CA ILE A 87 -8.06 -2.27 8.50
C ILE A 87 -7.85 -0.78 8.73
N LEU A 88 -6.60 -0.34 8.56
CA LEU A 88 -6.21 1.07 8.46
C LEU A 88 -5.69 1.36 7.05
N LEU A 89 -6.38 2.27 6.35
CA LEU A 89 -5.97 2.83 5.06
C LEU A 89 -5.36 4.22 5.30
N ASP A 90 -4.04 4.31 5.19
CA ASP A 90 -3.29 5.54 5.34
C ASP A 90 -3.13 6.24 3.99
N LEU A 91 -4.05 7.17 3.73
CA LEU A 91 -4.13 8.00 2.53
C LEU A 91 -3.89 9.48 2.86
N ALA A 92 -3.22 9.73 3.99
CA ALA A 92 -2.87 11.04 4.48
C ALA A 92 -1.43 11.40 4.10
N TRP A 93 -1.03 12.61 4.48
CA TRP A 93 0.37 13.07 4.43
C TRP A 93 0.79 13.45 5.85
N ASN A 94 2.11 13.57 6.07
CA ASN A 94 2.69 13.99 7.36
C ASN A 94 2.45 13.02 8.52
N ILE A 95 2.44 11.72 8.27
CA ILE A 95 2.40 10.65 9.27
C ILE A 95 3.63 9.77 9.01
N ASP A 96 4.41 9.47 10.04
CA ASP A 96 5.55 8.57 9.87
C ASP A 96 5.10 7.12 9.66
N CYS A 97 5.44 6.60 8.48
CA CYS A 97 5.04 5.27 8.05
C CYS A 97 5.59 4.14 8.96
N PRO A 98 6.89 4.10 9.34
CA PRO A 98 7.39 3.13 10.31
C PRO A 98 6.61 3.13 11.63
N THR A 99 6.31 4.31 12.17
CA THR A 99 5.58 4.45 13.43
C THR A 99 4.17 3.83 13.37
N ILE A 100 3.39 4.15 12.34
CA ILE A 100 2.03 3.60 12.21
C ILE A 100 2.04 2.11 11.84
N LEU A 101 3.04 1.65 11.09
CA LEU A 101 3.24 0.24 10.77
C LEU A 101 3.52 -0.59 12.02
N GLU A 102 4.41 -0.12 12.90
CA GLU A 102 4.74 -0.77 14.16
C GLU A 102 3.49 -0.82 15.06
N TRP A 103 2.77 0.29 15.19
CA TRP A 103 1.51 0.32 15.95
C TRP A 103 0.48 -0.68 15.39
N CYS A 104 0.26 -0.70 14.07
CA CYS A 104 -0.69 -1.62 13.45
C CYS A 104 -0.32 -3.08 13.69
N ARG A 105 0.97 -3.41 13.59
CA ARG A 105 1.47 -4.75 13.88
C ARG A 105 1.15 -5.16 15.31
N ASP A 106 1.47 -4.30 16.28
CA ASP A 106 1.32 -4.60 17.71
C ASP A 106 -0.15 -4.75 18.12
N HIS A 107 -1.07 -4.12 17.39
CA HIS A 107 -2.51 -4.14 17.67
C HIS A 107 -3.32 -5.09 16.77
N GLY A 108 -2.66 -5.92 15.95
CA GLY A 108 -3.35 -6.86 15.06
C GLY A 108 -4.13 -6.20 13.91
N VAL A 109 -3.79 -4.95 13.58
CA VAL A 109 -4.46 -4.16 12.54
C VAL A 109 -3.76 -4.36 11.20
N ARG A 110 -4.54 -4.64 10.15
CA ARG A 110 -4.03 -4.68 8.77
C ARG A 110 -3.82 -3.27 8.25
N TYR A 111 -2.73 -3.03 7.54
CA TYR A 111 -2.35 -1.68 7.08
C TYR A 111 -2.17 -1.61 5.57
N LEU A 112 -2.58 -0.50 4.96
CA LEU A 112 -2.20 -0.15 3.60
C LEU A 112 -1.94 1.35 3.48
N ASN A 113 -0.91 1.73 2.72
CA ASN A 113 -0.70 3.11 2.31
C ASN A 113 -0.29 3.22 0.83
N THR A 114 -0.14 4.45 0.35
CA THR A 114 0.33 4.74 -1.02
C THR A 114 1.65 5.51 -1.07
N SER A 115 2.25 5.86 0.07
CA SER A 115 3.53 6.58 0.17
C SER A 115 4.19 6.32 1.53
N VAL A 116 5.53 6.19 1.56
CA VAL A 116 6.29 6.21 2.81
C VAL A 116 6.53 7.66 3.24
N GLU A 117 5.66 8.15 4.12
CA GLU A 117 5.73 9.49 4.70
C GLU A 117 6.52 9.55 6.02
N LEU A 118 6.89 10.77 6.42
CA LEU A 118 7.54 11.08 7.69
C LEU A 118 6.69 12.10 8.45
N TRP A 119 6.89 12.18 9.77
CA TRP A 119 6.47 13.33 10.53
C TRP A 119 7.33 14.55 10.19
N ASP A 120 6.68 15.68 9.95
CA ASP A 120 7.25 17.00 9.69
C ASP A 120 8.44 16.96 8.70
N PRO A 121 8.24 16.44 7.47
CA PRO A 121 9.32 16.09 6.55
C PRO A 121 10.18 17.28 6.08
N TYR A 122 9.75 18.51 6.38
CA TYR A 122 10.42 19.75 6.00
C TYR A 122 11.12 20.47 7.16
N HIS A 123 10.95 20.04 8.42
CA HIS A 123 11.41 20.76 9.62
C HIS A 123 12.91 21.08 9.57
N ASP A 124 13.74 20.12 9.16
CA ASP A 124 15.21 20.24 9.13
C ASP A 124 15.78 20.07 7.71
N MET A 125 14.99 20.36 6.68
CA MET A 125 15.43 20.15 5.30
C MET A 125 16.67 20.97 4.93
N GLN A 126 17.04 22.04 5.64
CA GLN A 126 18.27 22.77 5.33
C GLN A 126 19.54 22.10 5.87
N THR A 127 19.42 21.32 6.95
CA THR A 127 20.56 20.74 7.68
C THR A 127 20.76 19.24 7.43
N THR A 128 19.71 18.53 7.00
CA THR A 128 19.80 17.10 6.60
C THR A 128 20.58 16.93 5.30
N THR A 129 21.48 15.94 5.17
CA THR A 129 22.22 15.75 3.91
C THR A 129 21.30 15.30 2.76
N PRO A 130 21.61 15.58 1.48
CA PRO A 130 20.78 15.09 0.36
C PRO A 130 20.56 13.58 0.35
N GLN A 131 21.56 12.79 0.79
CA GLN A 131 21.51 11.33 0.88
C GLN A 131 20.46 10.87 1.90
N ASP A 132 20.39 11.55 3.04
CA ASP A 132 19.46 11.24 4.13
C ASP A 132 18.01 11.63 3.81
N ARG A 133 17.78 12.42 2.76
CA ARG A 133 16.44 12.82 2.30
C ARG A 133 15.80 11.84 1.32
N THR A 134 16.54 10.81 0.88
CA THR A 134 16.08 9.89 -0.16
C THR A 134 15.00 8.93 0.35
N LEU A 135 14.10 8.50 -0.54
CA LEU A 135 13.17 7.41 -0.26
C LEU A 135 13.90 6.10 0.09
N TYR A 136 15.11 5.90 -0.44
CA TYR A 136 15.97 4.76 -0.09
C TYR A 136 16.23 4.70 1.42
N VAL A 137 16.58 5.82 2.06
CA VAL A 137 16.82 5.86 3.51
C VAL A 137 15.56 5.53 4.29
N ARG A 138 14.38 6.00 3.84
CA ARG A 138 13.09 5.64 4.45
C ARG A 138 12.77 4.14 4.30
N HIS A 139 13.07 3.54 3.16
CA HIS A 139 12.88 2.10 2.96
C HIS A 139 13.84 1.27 3.82
N GLN A 140 15.08 1.74 3.99
CA GLN A 140 16.05 1.10 4.87
C GLN A 140 15.64 1.16 6.35
N SER A 141 14.95 2.21 6.80
CA SER A 141 14.41 2.26 8.17
C SER A 141 13.31 1.22 8.39
N ILE A 142 12.42 1.03 7.41
CA ILE A 142 11.40 -0.03 7.45
C ILE A 142 12.04 -1.42 7.50
N ARG A 143 13.08 -1.67 6.69
CA ARG A 143 13.80 -2.97 6.72
C ARG A 143 14.42 -3.25 8.09
N LYS A 144 15.12 -2.27 8.67
CA LYS A 144 15.70 -2.38 10.03
C LYS A 144 14.61 -2.62 11.08
N MET A 145 13.46 -1.96 10.97
CA MET A 145 12.32 -2.18 11.85
C MET A 145 11.84 -3.63 11.76
N ILE A 146 11.64 -4.17 10.55
CA ILE A 146 11.20 -5.55 10.32
C ILE A 146 12.21 -6.56 10.88
N GLU A 147 13.51 -6.32 10.72
CA GLU A 147 14.57 -7.18 11.27
C GLU A 147 14.48 -7.32 12.80
N ARG A 148 14.06 -6.26 13.51
CA ARG A 148 13.90 -6.27 14.98
C ARG A 148 12.71 -7.10 15.46
N TRP A 149 11.71 -7.36 14.60
CA TRP A 149 10.50 -8.07 15.01
C TRP A 149 10.75 -9.53 15.40
N GLY A 150 11.88 -10.12 15.02
CA GLY A 150 12.23 -11.53 15.28
C GLY A 150 11.42 -12.54 14.45
N SER A 151 10.12 -12.30 14.25
CA SER A 151 9.25 -13.04 13.33
C SER A 151 8.41 -12.10 12.48
N ASN A 152 8.10 -12.50 11.25
CA ASN A 152 7.18 -11.76 10.38
C ASN A 152 5.75 -12.35 10.37
N SER A 153 5.26 -12.80 11.53
CA SER A 153 3.96 -13.49 11.69
C SER A 153 2.81 -12.57 12.13
N GLY A 154 2.89 -11.27 11.83
CA GLY A 154 1.89 -10.26 12.23
C GLY A 154 0.78 -10.05 11.18
N PRO A 155 -0.13 -9.08 11.41
CA PRO A 155 -1.13 -8.69 10.42
C PRO A 155 -0.45 -8.21 9.13
N SER A 156 -1.10 -8.44 7.99
CA SER A 156 -0.55 -7.98 6.71
C SER A 156 -0.52 -6.45 6.63
N ALA A 157 0.63 -5.93 6.21
CA ALA A 157 0.82 -4.52 5.88
C ALA A 157 1.31 -4.40 4.42
N VAL A 158 0.63 -3.59 3.61
CA VAL A 158 0.99 -3.34 2.20
C VAL A 158 1.41 -1.89 2.04
N VAL A 159 2.70 -1.67 1.88
CA VAL A 159 3.29 -0.33 1.76
C VAL A 159 3.39 0.06 0.29
N GLU A 160 3.19 1.34 -0.01
CA GLU A 160 3.38 1.95 -1.33
C GLU A 160 2.54 1.30 -2.43
N HIS A 161 1.26 1.04 -2.14
CA HIS A 161 0.34 0.35 -3.04
C HIS A 161 -0.67 1.27 -3.72
N GLY A 162 -0.17 2.31 -4.39
CA GLY A 162 -0.95 3.19 -5.26
C GLY A 162 -0.87 2.80 -6.73
N ALA A 163 -0.81 3.81 -7.61
CA ALA A 163 -0.48 3.60 -9.02
C ALA A 163 1.03 3.40 -9.20
N ASN A 164 1.83 4.40 -8.81
CA ASN A 164 3.28 4.42 -8.89
C ASN A 164 3.86 5.19 -7.68
N PRO A 165 4.33 4.50 -6.63
CA PRO A 165 4.54 3.05 -6.52
C PRO A 165 3.24 2.23 -6.37
N GLY A 166 3.31 0.92 -6.65
CA GLY A 166 2.16 -0.01 -6.53
C GLY A 166 1.85 -0.73 -7.84
N MET A 167 0.77 -0.33 -8.52
CA MET A 167 0.27 -0.94 -9.77
C MET A 167 1.37 -1.17 -10.82
N VAL A 168 2.31 -0.23 -10.95
CA VAL A 168 3.43 -0.34 -11.90
C VAL A 168 4.30 -1.58 -11.67
N SER A 169 4.43 -2.08 -10.44
CA SER A 169 5.13 -3.33 -10.16
C SER A 169 4.40 -4.54 -10.75
N HIS A 170 3.05 -4.54 -10.74
CA HIS A 170 2.24 -5.58 -11.39
C HIS A 170 2.38 -5.51 -12.91
N LEU A 171 2.36 -4.30 -13.48
CA LEU A 171 2.54 -4.08 -14.91
C LEU A 171 3.90 -4.57 -15.40
N VAL A 172 4.98 -4.32 -14.63
CA VAL A 172 6.32 -4.83 -14.97
C VAL A 172 6.35 -6.35 -14.99
N LYS A 173 5.76 -7.02 -13.99
CA LYS A 173 5.66 -8.49 -13.98
C LYS A 173 4.90 -9.02 -15.19
N ARG A 174 3.75 -8.40 -15.51
CA ARG A 174 2.96 -8.77 -16.67
C ARG A 174 3.73 -8.57 -17.98
N ALA A 175 4.40 -7.44 -18.13
CA ALA A 175 5.22 -7.15 -19.31
C ALA A 175 6.35 -8.17 -19.49
N LEU A 176 7.03 -8.58 -18.41
CA LEU A 176 8.06 -9.61 -18.48
C LEU A 176 7.52 -10.97 -18.93
N VAL A 177 6.34 -11.37 -18.45
CA VAL A 177 5.64 -12.58 -18.91
C VAL A 177 5.30 -12.48 -20.39
N ASP A 178 4.73 -11.35 -20.83
CA ASP A 178 4.30 -11.16 -22.21
C ASP A 178 5.48 -11.14 -23.18
N ILE A 179 6.56 -10.41 -22.85
CA ILE A 179 7.80 -10.38 -23.64
C ILE A 179 8.42 -11.77 -23.73
N THR A 180 8.53 -12.48 -22.60
CA THR A 180 9.10 -13.83 -22.56
C THR A 180 8.29 -14.79 -23.43
N THR A 181 6.96 -14.76 -23.30
CA THR A 181 6.05 -15.60 -24.09
C THR A 181 6.19 -15.31 -25.59
N ALA A 182 6.24 -14.03 -25.97
CA ALA A 182 6.43 -13.63 -27.36
C ALA A 182 7.79 -14.12 -27.91
N MET A 183 8.88 -13.96 -27.13
CA MET A 183 10.20 -14.44 -27.53
C MET A 183 10.22 -15.96 -27.75
N LEU A 184 9.62 -16.74 -26.84
CA LEU A 184 9.54 -18.20 -26.96
C LEU A 184 8.74 -18.62 -28.21
N ASN A 185 7.57 -18.00 -28.43
CA ASN A 185 6.71 -18.31 -29.58
C ASN A 185 7.35 -17.95 -30.92
N SER A 186 8.15 -16.89 -30.97
CA SER A 186 8.84 -16.46 -32.18
C SER A 186 10.21 -17.13 -32.37
N GLY A 187 10.60 -18.08 -31.50
CA GLY A 187 11.91 -18.74 -31.56
C GLY A 187 13.09 -17.80 -31.25
N LEU A 188 12.83 -16.62 -30.66
CA LEU A 188 13.83 -15.62 -30.28
C LEU A 188 14.51 -15.92 -28.94
N GLY A 189 14.16 -17.03 -28.28
CA GLY A 189 14.82 -17.46 -27.05
C GLY A 189 16.29 -17.86 -27.24
N GLY A 190 16.67 -18.34 -28.44
CA GLY A 190 18.05 -18.74 -28.74
C GLY A 190 18.64 -19.68 -27.68
N ALA A 191 19.86 -19.39 -27.23
CA ALA A 191 20.53 -20.14 -26.16
C ALA A 191 19.82 -20.03 -24.79
N ASN A 192 18.97 -19.03 -24.58
CA ASN A 192 18.26 -18.79 -23.33
C ASN A 192 16.89 -19.49 -23.25
N THR A 193 16.47 -20.22 -24.29
CA THR A 193 15.12 -20.79 -24.40
C THR A 193 14.72 -21.61 -23.16
N THR A 194 15.57 -22.55 -22.74
CA THR A 194 15.31 -23.38 -21.56
C THR A 194 15.20 -22.53 -20.29
N GLY A 195 16.14 -21.60 -20.07
CA GLY A 195 16.14 -20.74 -18.90
C GLY A 195 14.93 -19.80 -18.84
N LEU A 196 14.45 -19.30 -19.99
CA LEU A 196 13.23 -18.49 -20.08
C LEU A 196 12.00 -19.31 -19.69
N GLN A 197 11.90 -20.57 -20.14
CA GLN A 197 10.80 -21.46 -19.78
C GLN A 197 10.78 -21.78 -18.28
N GLU A 198 11.94 -22.10 -17.71
CA GLU A 198 12.09 -22.40 -16.28
C GLU A 198 11.77 -21.18 -15.41
N ALA A 199 12.35 -20.03 -15.73
CA ALA A 199 12.11 -18.80 -14.98
C ALA A 199 10.65 -18.32 -15.09
N LEU A 200 10.00 -18.55 -16.24
CA LEU A 200 8.58 -18.24 -16.42
C LEU A 200 7.71 -19.16 -15.56
N ALA A 201 7.98 -20.47 -15.56
CA ALA A 201 7.24 -21.44 -14.75
C ALA A 201 7.42 -21.21 -13.25
N ALA A 202 8.60 -20.75 -12.83
CA ALA A 202 8.93 -20.47 -11.43
C ALA A 202 8.61 -19.03 -10.99
N GLU A 203 8.01 -18.19 -11.85
CA GLU A 203 7.76 -16.77 -11.62
C GLU A 203 9.01 -15.97 -11.15
N GLN A 204 10.19 -16.34 -11.65
CA GLN A 204 11.46 -15.69 -11.31
C GLN A 204 11.68 -14.42 -12.12
N PHE A 205 10.93 -13.36 -11.81
CA PHE A 205 10.92 -12.11 -12.59
C PHE A 205 12.28 -11.43 -12.72
N ASN A 206 13.16 -11.55 -11.73
CA ASN A 206 14.54 -11.05 -11.82
C ASN A 206 15.36 -11.79 -12.89
N VAL A 207 15.18 -13.11 -13.00
CA VAL A 207 15.83 -13.95 -14.01
C VAL A 207 15.21 -13.69 -15.39
N LEU A 208 13.88 -13.56 -15.46
CA LEU A 208 13.20 -13.17 -16.70
C LEU A 208 13.77 -11.86 -17.25
N ALA A 209 13.84 -10.80 -16.44
CA ALA A 209 14.38 -9.51 -16.87
C ALA A 209 15.83 -9.63 -17.38
N GLN A 210 16.66 -10.49 -16.76
CA GLN A 210 18.02 -10.74 -17.21
C GLN A 210 18.03 -11.46 -18.57
N LEU A 211 17.27 -12.55 -18.71
CA LEU A 211 17.30 -13.42 -19.89
C LEU A 211 16.61 -12.82 -21.12
N THR A 212 15.59 -11.98 -20.92
CA THR A 212 14.97 -11.17 -21.99
C THR A 212 15.85 -9.99 -22.41
N GLY A 213 16.93 -9.72 -21.67
CA GLY A 213 17.84 -8.62 -21.95
C GLY A 213 17.27 -7.24 -21.60
N THR A 214 16.26 -7.15 -20.71
CA THR A 214 15.71 -5.88 -20.24
C THR A 214 16.81 -5.01 -19.61
N LYS A 215 17.09 -3.86 -20.24
CA LYS A 215 18.13 -2.93 -19.76
C LYS A 215 17.59 -1.76 -18.96
N VAL A 216 16.37 -1.34 -19.28
CA VAL A 216 15.76 -0.14 -18.72
C VAL A 216 14.27 -0.37 -18.53
N ILE A 217 13.76 0.13 -17.42
CA ILE A 217 12.33 0.21 -17.12
C ILE A 217 12.09 1.67 -16.73
N HIS A 218 11.24 2.36 -17.50
CA HIS A 218 10.77 3.69 -17.15
C HIS A 218 9.34 3.58 -16.63
N ILE A 219 9.08 4.30 -15.54
CA ILE A 219 7.77 4.42 -14.92
C ILE A 219 7.19 5.78 -15.27
#